data_AF-A0A3S0YW00-F1
#
_entry.id   AF-A0A3S0YW00-F1
#
_cell.length_a   1.000
_cell.length_b   1.000
_cell.length_c   1.000
_cell.angle_alpha   90.00
_cell.angle_beta   90.00
_cell.angle_gamma   90.00
#
_symmetry.space_group_name_H-M   'P 1'
#
loop_
_entity.id
_entity.type
_entity.pdbx_description
1 polymer ?
#
loop_
_entity_poly.entity_id
_entity_poly.type
_entity_poly.pdbx_seq_one_letter_code
_entity_poly.pdbx_strand_id
1 'polypeptide(L)'
;MSKHIQPLTRIDGTNTHTALGMVIDSGRPGPALLVTGFSASTLRVYDRLAELPSISHLRGRLTLMHLDRLGEAGNGPEQLRALVGPQDDSLFLPFLPDDRLSPKALAQASDEDYWTILAKMAALGMISGRGVNDRRIIALRAEMRA
;
A
#
# COMPACT_ATOMS: atom_id res chain seq x y z
N MET A 1 20.69 1.15 -8.47
CA MET A 1 20.01 2.05 -7.51
C MET A 1 19.28 1.18 -6.51
N SER A 2 19.55 1.38 -5.20
CA SER A 2 19.03 0.53 -4.13
C SER A 2 17.62 0.96 -3.73
N LYS A 3 16.68 0.02 -3.61
CA LYS A 3 15.34 0.25 -3.07
C LYS A 3 15.41 0.17 -1.54
N HIS A 4 14.73 1.07 -0.84
CA HIS A 4 14.62 0.99 0.62
C HIS A 4 13.22 0.49 0.97
N ILE A 5 13.14 -0.82 1.20
CA ILE A 5 11.96 -1.42 1.84
C ILE A 5 12.21 -1.36 3.34
N GLN A 6 11.34 -0.66 4.05
CA GLN A 6 11.46 -0.50 5.49
C GLN A 6 10.16 -0.95 6.15
N PRO A 7 10.24 -1.79 7.20
CA PRO A 7 9.06 -2.08 7.99
C PRO A 7 8.65 -0.80 8.71
N LEU A 8 7.35 -0.49 8.65
CA LEU A 8 6.78 0.59 9.44
C LEU A 8 6.64 0.08 10.87
N THR A 9 7.69 0.24 11.66
CA THR A 9 7.72 -0.27 13.04
C THR A 9 7.43 0.85 14.02
N ARG A 10 6.64 0.52 15.03
CA ARG A 10 6.59 1.28 16.27
C ARG A 10 7.49 0.61 17.29
N ILE A 11 8.26 1.43 18.00
CA ILE A 11 8.93 1.05 19.24
C ILE A 11 8.03 1.56 20.35
N ASP A 12 7.34 0.67 21.06
CA ASP A 12 6.69 1.10 22.30
C ASP A 12 7.72 1.28 23.41
N GLY A 13 7.36 1.99 24.49
CA GLY A 13 8.24 2.22 25.64
C GLY A 13 8.67 0.93 26.39
N THR A 14 8.31 -0.25 25.88
CA THR A 14 8.70 -1.57 26.40
C THR A 14 9.72 -2.30 25.51
N ASN A 15 10.25 -1.65 24.46
CA ASN A 15 11.11 -2.25 23.43
C ASN A 15 10.41 -3.33 22.57
N THR A 16 9.09 -3.37 22.54
CA THR A 16 8.34 -4.25 21.64
C THR A 16 8.15 -3.54 20.30
N HIS A 17 8.57 -4.22 19.23
CA HIS A 17 8.43 -3.72 17.86
C HIS A 17 7.12 -4.20 17.24
N THR A 18 6.12 -3.33 17.12
CA THR A 18 4.89 -3.64 16.38
C THR A 18 5.06 -3.19 14.93
N ALA A 19 5.05 -4.15 14.00
CA ALA A 19 5.05 -3.85 12.56
C ALA A 19 3.65 -3.40 12.11
N LEU A 20 3.47 -2.08 11.98
CA LEU A 20 2.22 -1.41 11.57
C LEU A 20 2.00 -1.41 10.05
N GLY A 21 2.99 -1.82 9.28
CA GLY A 21 2.95 -1.75 7.83
C GLY A 21 4.32 -1.89 7.18
N MET A 22 4.36 -1.54 5.91
CA MET A 22 5.56 -1.54 5.06
C MET A 22 5.64 -0.24 4.27
N VAL A 23 6.86 0.28 4.10
CA VAL A 23 7.13 1.40 3.21
C VAL A 23 8.07 0.95 2.10
N ILE A 24 7.69 1.26 0.86
CA ILE A 24 8.53 1.10 -0.32
C ILE A 24 8.89 2.50 -0.80
N ASP A 25 10.13 2.91 -0.52
CA ASP A 25 10.66 4.19 -0.96
C ASP A 25 11.68 4.00 -2.08
N SER A 26 11.50 4.79 -3.14
CA SER A 26 12.38 4.79 -4.30
C SER A 26 13.61 5.70 -4.16
N GLY A 27 13.60 6.63 -3.21
CA GLY A 27 14.55 7.74 -3.11
C GLY A 27 14.44 8.76 -4.26
N ARG A 28 13.50 8.56 -5.19
CA ARG A 28 13.27 9.46 -6.33
C ARG A 28 12.08 10.37 -6.04
N PRO A 29 12.18 11.68 -6.34
CA PRO A 29 11.03 12.58 -6.19
C PRO A 29 9.81 12.10 -6.97
N GLY A 30 8.67 12.05 -6.28
CA GLY A 30 7.39 11.63 -6.82
C GLY A 30 6.32 11.57 -5.73
N PRO A 31 5.10 11.12 -6.10
CA PRO A 31 3.96 11.11 -5.19
C PRO A 31 4.08 10.11 -4.04
N ALA A 32 3.39 10.38 -2.95
CA ALA A 32 3.20 9.47 -1.82
C ALA A 32 1.78 8.88 -1.82
N LEU A 33 1.69 7.55 -1.93
CA LEU A 33 0.43 6.81 -1.85
C LEU A 33 0.37 6.00 -0.56
N LEU A 34 -0.70 6.22 0.21
CA LEU A 34 -1.03 5.40 1.37
C LEU A 34 -2.11 4.37 1.00
N VAL A 35 -1.81 3.09 1.18
CA VAL A 35 -2.77 2.00 1.11
C VAL A 35 -3.03 1.50 2.52
N THR A 36 -4.29 1.43 2.90
CA THR A 36 -4.73 0.90 4.20
C THR A 36 -5.53 -0.38 3.97
N GLY A 37 -5.33 -1.38 4.81
CA GLY A 37 -6.08 -2.63 4.75
C GLY A 37 -5.70 -3.55 5.90
N PHE A 38 -6.30 -4.73 5.95
CA PHE A 38 -5.92 -5.75 6.93
C PHE A 38 -4.56 -6.36 6.57
N SER A 39 -3.82 -6.78 7.59
CA SER A 39 -2.48 -7.36 7.42
C SER A 39 -2.45 -8.52 6.43
N ALA A 40 -3.43 -9.42 6.48
CA ALA A 40 -3.54 -10.55 5.56
C ALA A 40 -3.63 -10.13 4.08
N SER A 41 -4.45 -9.13 3.74
CA SER A 41 -4.61 -8.66 2.36
C SER A 41 -3.38 -7.86 1.89
N THR A 42 -2.93 -6.92 2.74
CA THR A 42 -1.82 -6.02 2.41
C THR A 42 -0.49 -6.75 2.24
N LEU A 43 -0.24 -7.81 3.02
CA LEU A 43 0.96 -8.64 2.86
C LEU A 43 0.98 -9.43 1.55
N ARG A 44 -0.15 -10.04 1.15
CA ARG A 44 -0.24 -10.77 -0.13
C ARG A 44 0.04 -9.87 -1.32
N VAL A 45 -0.50 -8.66 -1.29
CA VAL A 45 -0.23 -7.65 -2.32
C VAL A 45 1.23 -7.23 -2.28
N TYR A 46 1.78 -6.99 -1.09
CA TYR A 46 3.18 -6.62 -0.93
C TYR A 46 4.13 -7.66 -1.54
N ASP A 47 3.92 -8.95 -1.24
CA ASP A 47 4.76 -10.04 -1.76
C ASP A 47 4.79 -10.00 -3.29
N ARG A 48 3.63 -9.82 -3.91
CA ARG A 48 3.52 -9.72 -5.36
C ARG A 48 4.14 -8.45 -5.94
N LEU A 49 3.99 -7.31 -5.26
CA LEU A 49 4.65 -6.06 -5.66
C LEU A 49 6.18 -6.15 -5.54
N ALA A 50 6.69 -6.91 -4.55
CA ALA A 50 8.13 -7.10 -4.35
C ALA A 50 8.78 -7.90 -5.49
N GLU A 51 8.01 -8.77 -6.14
CA GLU A 51 8.41 -9.56 -7.32
C GLU A 51 8.39 -8.75 -8.63
N LEU A 52 7.70 -7.60 -8.67
CA LEU A 52 7.59 -6.81 -9.90
C LEU A 52 8.92 -6.15 -10.30
N PRO A 53 9.44 -6.37 -11.51
CA PRO A 53 10.61 -5.64 -11.99
C PRO A 53 10.37 -4.13 -12.07
N SER A 54 9.14 -3.71 -12.40
CA SER A 54 8.75 -2.31 -12.53
C SER A 54 8.82 -1.52 -11.22
N ILE A 55 8.81 -2.19 -10.06
CA ILE A 55 8.96 -1.52 -8.76
C ILE A 55 10.33 -0.83 -8.64
N SER A 56 11.34 -1.29 -9.38
CA SER A 56 12.66 -0.64 -9.45
C SER A 56 12.62 0.75 -10.11
N HIS A 57 11.55 1.04 -10.84
CA HIS A 57 11.30 2.33 -11.48
C HIS A 57 10.29 3.19 -10.73
N LEU A 58 9.89 2.78 -9.52
CA LEU A 58 9.01 3.56 -8.66
C LEU A 58 9.55 5.00 -8.49
N ARG A 59 8.63 5.96 -8.51
CA ARG A 59 8.86 7.34 -8.09
C ARG A 59 8.02 7.64 -6.87
N GLY A 60 8.59 8.39 -5.93
CA GLY A 60 7.96 8.69 -4.66
C GLY A 60 7.93 7.47 -3.74
N ARG A 61 6.83 7.33 -3.01
CA ARG A 61 6.72 6.44 -1.85
C ARG A 61 5.38 5.74 -1.78
N LEU A 62 5.40 4.43 -1.59
CA LEU A 62 4.21 3.63 -1.30
C LEU A 62 4.25 3.17 0.16
N THR A 63 3.18 3.45 0.92
CA THR A 63 3.02 2.95 2.28
C THR A 63 1.84 1.99 2.33
N LEU A 64 2.06 0.77 2.80
CA LEU A 64 1.03 -0.22 3.07
C LEU A 64 0.84 -0.32 4.58
N MET A 65 -0.34 0.03 5.10
CA MET A 65 -0.61 0.09 6.54
C MET A 65 -1.66 -0.93 6.96
N HIS A 66 -1.37 -1.63 8.06
CA HIS A 66 -2.16 -2.74 8.61
C HIS A 66 -3.15 -2.21 9.68
N LEU A 67 -4.42 -2.07 9.30
CA LEU A 67 -5.45 -1.47 10.16
C LEU A 67 -5.71 -2.27 11.44
N ASP A 68 -5.68 -3.59 11.35
CA ASP A 68 -5.83 -4.53 12.46
C ASP A 68 -4.74 -4.35 13.53
N ARG A 69 -3.57 -3.82 13.14
CA ARG A 69 -2.45 -3.58 14.06
C ARG A 69 -2.42 -2.16 14.62
N LEU A 70 -3.23 -1.25 14.08
CA LEU A 70 -3.34 0.13 14.58
C LEU A 70 -4.08 0.18 15.92
N GLY A 71 -5.14 -0.61 16.07
CA GLY A 71 -5.94 -0.67 17.30
C GLY A 71 -5.15 -1.19 18.49
N GLU A 72 -4.30 -2.19 18.27
CA GLU A 72 -3.41 -2.77 19.28
C GLU A 72 -2.31 -1.79 19.72
N ALA A 73 -1.87 -0.93 18.81
CA ALA A 73 -0.83 0.03 19.12
C ALA A 73 -1.35 1.23 19.94
N GLY A 74 -2.63 1.56 19.94
CA GLY A 74 -3.14 2.73 20.67
C GLY A 74 -2.54 4.06 20.16
N ASN A 75 -2.25 4.14 18.86
CA ASN A 75 -1.69 5.35 18.25
C ASN A 75 -2.79 6.41 18.07
N GLY A 76 -2.48 7.66 18.43
CA GLY A 76 -3.28 8.81 18.05
C GLY A 76 -3.07 9.21 16.58
N PRO A 77 -4.01 9.98 15.98
CA PRO A 77 -3.91 10.41 14.57
C PRO A 77 -2.59 11.12 14.23
N GLU A 78 -2.09 11.97 15.13
CA GLU A 78 -0.86 12.75 14.93
C GLU A 78 0.39 11.87 14.84
N GLN A 79 0.47 10.80 15.65
CA GLN A 79 1.60 9.88 15.65
C GLN A 79 1.64 9.07 14.35
N LEU A 80 0.47 8.66 13.85
CA LEU A 80 0.36 8.01 12.55
C LEU A 80 0.74 8.96 11.41
N ARG A 81 0.34 10.22 11.51
CA ARG A 81 0.68 11.24 10.51
C ARG A 81 2.19 11.52 10.48
N ALA A 82 2.85 11.55 11.63
CA ALA A 82 4.31 11.68 11.72
C ALA A 82 5.03 10.46 11.15
N LEU A 83 4.50 9.26 11.39
CA LEU A 83 5.09 8.00 10.94
C LEU A 83 4.97 7.79 9.42
N VAL A 84 3.80 8.09 8.86
CA VAL A 84 3.51 7.90 7.44
C VAL A 84 3.94 9.13 6.64
N GLY A 85 4.00 10.33 7.23
CA GLY A 85 4.33 11.57 6.55
C GLY A 85 3.22 12.05 5.59
N PRO A 86 3.47 13.10 4.79
CA PRO A 86 2.49 13.64 3.84
C PRO A 86 2.15 12.62 2.75
N GLN A 87 0.87 12.58 2.39
CA GLN A 87 0.33 11.70 1.34
C GLN A 87 -0.34 12.57 0.27
N ASP A 88 -0.09 12.24 -1.00
CA ASP A 88 -0.80 12.85 -2.12
C ASP A 88 -2.16 12.17 -2.33
N ASP A 89 -2.28 10.91 -1.95
CA ASP A 89 -3.52 10.14 -2.08
C ASP A 89 -3.58 8.94 -1.12
N SER A 90 -4.76 8.37 -0.97
CA SER A 90 -4.97 7.16 -0.19
C SER A 90 -5.93 6.17 -0.85
N LEU A 91 -5.73 4.88 -0.57
CA LEU A 91 -6.59 3.79 -0.99
C LEU A 91 -6.92 2.92 0.22
N PHE A 92 -8.18 2.52 0.33
CA PHE A 92 -8.64 1.54 1.32
C PHE A 92 -8.90 0.21 0.61
N LEU A 93 -8.26 -0.86 1.07
CA LEU A 93 -8.52 -2.21 0.58
C LEU A 93 -9.73 -2.81 1.31
N PRO A 94 -10.66 -3.44 0.57
CA PRO A 94 -11.81 -4.09 1.18
C PRO A 94 -11.38 -5.18 2.16
N PHE A 95 -12.04 -5.23 3.32
CA PHE A 95 -11.87 -6.34 4.24
C PHE A 95 -12.63 -7.56 3.73
N LEU A 96 -11.92 -8.67 3.58
CA LEU A 96 -12.49 -9.95 3.19
C LEU A 96 -12.09 -10.99 4.24
N PRO A 97 -13.06 -11.51 5.01
CA PRO A 97 -12.75 -12.51 6.03
C PRO A 97 -12.36 -13.84 5.37
N ASP A 98 -11.14 -14.29 5.64
CA ASP A 98 -10.50 -15.46 5.01
C ASP A 98 -11.30 -16.77 5.22
N ASP A 99 -12.05 -16.89 6.33
CA ASP A 99 -12.81 -18.08 6.71
C ASP A 99 -14.09 -18.30 5.88
N ARG A 100 -14.55 -17.28 5.16
CA ARG A 100 -15.80 -17.31 4.38
C ARG A 100 -15.57 -17.44 2.88
N LEU A 101 -14.33 -17.38 2.42
CA LEU A 101 -13.99 -17.40 1.00
C LEU A 101 -13.36 -18.72 0.59
N SER A 102 -13.76 -19.21 -0.58
CA SER A 102 -12.99 -20.26 -1.24
C SER A 102 -11.58 -19.75 -1.56
N PRO A 103 -10.55 -20.62 -1.60
CA PRO A 103 -9.20 -20.23 -1.99
C PRO A 103 -9.14 -19.48 -3.32
N LYS A 104 -10.01 -19.85 -4.28
CA LYS A 104 -10.13 -19.18 -5.57
C LYS A 104 -10.65 -17.74 -5.44
N ALA A 105 -11.69 -17.53 -4.63
CA ALA A 105 -12.25 -16.19 -4.41
C ALA A 105 -11.25 -15.27 -3.71
N LEU A 106 -10.47 -15.83 -2.77
CA LEU A 106 -9.43 -15.11 -2.06
C LEU A 106 -8.27 -14.71 -2.98
N ALA A 107 -7.84 -15.61 -3.88
CA ALA A 107 -6.85 -15.28 -4.90
C ALA A 107 -7.34 -14.18 -5.85
N GLN A 108 -8.60 -14.26 -6.30
CA GLN A 108 -9.20 -13.25 -7.17
C GLN A 108 -9.30 -11.88 -6.48
N ALA A 109 -9.65 -11.84 -5.20
CA ALA A 109 -9.67 -10.60 -4.43
C ALA A 109 -8.26 -9.99 -4.30
N SER A 110 -7.27 -10.82 -3.99
CA SER A 110 -5.87 -10.38 -3.93
C SER A 110 -5.36 -9.88 -5.28
N ASP A 111 -5.82 -10.47 -6.40
CA ASP A 111 -5.54 -9.99 -7.74
C ASP A 111 -6.16 -8.60 -7.97
N GLU A 112 -7.41 -8.42 -7.58
CA GLU A 112 -8.12 -7.15 -7.72
C GLU A 112 -7.49 -6.02 -6.90
N ASP A 113 -7.13 -6.28 -5.65
CA ASP A 113 -6.42 -5.33 -4.78
C ASP A 113 -5.09 -4.91 -5.40
N TYR A 114 -4.31 -5.89 -5.86
CA TYR A 114 -3.04 -5.66 -6.52
C TYR A 114 -3.17 -4.79 -7.78
N TRP A 115 -4.11 -5.12 -8.67
CA TRP A 115 -4.33 -4.34 -9.90
C TRP A 115 -4.87 -2.94 -9.61
N THR A 116 -5.68 -2.79 -8.57
CA THR A 116 -6.19 -1.49 -8.13
C THR A 116 -5.05 -0.59 -7.63
N ILE A 117 -4.14 -1.14 -6.83
CA ILE A 117 -2.95 -0.40 -6.36
C ILE A 117 -2.06 0.00 -7.53
N LEU A 118 -1.76 -0.92 -8.46
CA LEU A 118 -0.97 -0.59 -9.64
C LEU A 118 -1.62 0.50 -10.49
N ALA A 119 -2.95 0.45 -10.68
CA ALA A 119 -3.68 1.47 -11.40
C ALA A 119 -3.61 2.83 -10.69
N LYS A 120 -3.73 2.86 -9.36
CA LYS A 120 -3.59 4.09 -8.57
C LYS A 120 -2.17 4.66 -8.65
N MET A 121 -1.15 3.82 -8.52
CA MET A 121 0.25 4.22 -8.68
C MET A 121 0.54 4.78 -10.08
N ALA A 122 -0.01 4.16 -11.14
CA ALA A 122 0.12 4.65 -12.50
C ALA A 122 -0.67 5.95 -12.73
N ALA A 123 -1.86 6.07 -12.13
CA ALA A 123 -2.68 7.28 -12.16
C ALA A 123 -1.92 8.49 -11.60
N LEU A 124 -1.25 8.31 -10.46
CA LEU A 124 -0.38 9.28 -9.80
C LEU A 124 0.94 9.54 -10.54
N GLY A 125 1.34 8.67 -11.47
CA GLY A 125 2.63 8.78 -12.17
C GLY A 125 3.81 8.25 -11.34
N MET A 126 3.55 7.42 -10.33
CA MET A 126 4.58 6.71 -9.56
C MET A 126 5.27 5.62 -10.40
N ILE A 127 4.55 5.05 -11.38
CA ILE A 127 5.05 4.07 -12.35
C ILE A 127 4.55 4.42 -13.77
N SER A 128 5.11 3.77 -14.80
CA SER A 128 4.74 4.02 -16.20
C SER A 128 3.33 3.55 -16.58
N GLY A 129 2.74 2.64 -15.81
CA GLY A 129 1.42 2.05 -16.11
C GLY A 129 1.42 0.99 -17.22
N ARG A 130 2.57 0.64 -17.83
CA ARG A 130 2.64 -0.43 -18.83
C ARG A 130 2.12 -1.75 -18.25
N GLY A 131 1.17 -2.38 -18.93
CA GLY A 131 0.56 -3.64 -18.51
C GLY A 131 -0.57 -3.49 -17.48
N VAL A 132 -0.91 -2.25 -17.09
CA VAL A 132 -2.07 -1.95 -16.25
C VAL A 132 -3.24 -1.53 -17.14
N ASN A 133 -4.47 -1.89 -16.76
CA ASN A 133 -5.66 -1.58 -17.56
C ASN A 133 -5.93 -0.06 -17.58
N ASP A 134 -5.87 0.55 -18.77
CA ASP A 134 -6.06 2.00 -18.96
C ASP A 134 -7.42 2.50 -18.45
N ARG A 135 -8.48 1.71 -18.56
CA ARG A 135 -9.81 2.11 -18.06
C ARG A 135 -9.79 2.29 -16.54
N ARG A 136 -9.07 1.44 -15.81
CA ARG A 136 -8.90 1.57 -14.34
C ARG A 136 -8.12 2.82 -13.99
N ILE A 137 -7.04 3.10 -14.74
CA ILE A 137 -6.22 4.31 -14.53
C ILE A 137 -7.07 5.57 -14.74
N ILE A 138 -7.86 5.61 -15.81
CA ILE A 138 -8.71 6.77 -16.14
C ILE A 138 -9.77 7.00 -15.07
N ALA A 139 -10.44 5.94 -14.60
CA ALA A 139 -11.45 6.04 -13.54
C ALA A 139 -10.86 6.64 -12.25
N LEU A 140 -9.71 6.12 -11.81
CA LEU A 140 -9.05 6.60 -10.60
C LEU A 140 -8.51 8.03 -10.72
N ARG A 141 -8.05 8.45 -11.91
CA ARG A 141 -7.66 9.86 -12.14
C ARG A 141 -8.83 10.82 -12.07
N ALA A 142 -10.03 10.39 -12.44
CA ALA A 142 -11.23 11.23 -12.36
C ALA A 142 -11.61 11.47 -10.90
N GLU A 143 -11.54 10.45 -10.05
CA GLU A 143 -11.79 10.55 -8.61
C GLU A 143 -10.84 11.54 -7.91
N MET A 144 -9.59 11.62 -8.37
CA MET A 144 -8.57 12.52 -7.80
C MET A 144 -8.79 14.01 -8.13
N ARG A 145 -9.62 14.31 -9.12
CA ARG A 145 -9.90 15.70 -9.56
C ARG A 145 -11.20 16.26 -8.99
N ALA A 146 -11.98 15.42 -8.29
CA ALA A 146 -13.23 15.79 -7.63
C ALA A 146 -12.96 16.29 -6.21
#